data_AF-A0A221UYR1-F1
#
_entry.id   AF-A0A221UYR1-F1
#
_cell.length_a   1.000
_cell.length_b   1.000
_cell.length_c   1.000
_cell.angle_alpha   90.00
_cell.angle_beta   90.00
_cell.angle_gamma   90.00
#
_symmetry.space_group_name_H-M   'P 1'
#
loop_
_entity.id
_entity.type
_entity.pdbx_description
1 polymer ?
#
loop_
_entity_poly.entity_id
_entity_poly.type
_entity_poly.pdbx_seq_one_letter_code
_entity_poly.pdbx_strand_id
1 'polypeptide(L)'
;MKRTYIKFRCSLFEKKLLRIKAKKSGLSLSEYCRRAALGDKIIERLTEEQIDIYKMLIKYATNFKLVGNMFRKRNPRLAEEVTKLAEEIRDHLKNFKK
;
A
#
# COMPACT_ATOMS: atom_id res chain seq x y z
N MET A 1 -8.58 -0.48 28.16
CA MET A 1 -7.74 -1.71 28.16
C MET A 1 -8.67 -2.92 28.19
N LYS A 2 -8.53 -3.87 27.25
CA LYS A 2 -9.36 -5.09 27.22
C LYS A 2 -8.87 -6.05 28.32
N ARG A 3 -9.78 -6.56 29.16
CA ARG A 3 -9.45 -7.31 30.40
C ARG A 3 -9.82 -8.80 30.35
N THR A 4 -10.69 -9.20 29.42
CA THR A 4 -11.15 -10.59 29.26
C THR A 4 -10.32 -11.33 28.21
N TYR A 5 -10.16 -12.64 28.39
CA TYR A 5 -9.39 -13.51 27.50
C TYR A 5 -10.25 -14.61 26.88
N ILE A 6 -9.92 -14.97 25.64
CA ILE A 6 -10.49 -16.11 24.91
C ILE A 6 -9.33 -17.02 24.54
N LYS A 7 -9.49 -18.33 24.75
CA LYS A 7 -8.52 -19.35 24.35
C LYS A 7 -9.19 -20.30 23.36
N PHE A 8 -8.51 -20.64 22.28
CA PHE A 8 -8.96 -21.63 21.30
C PHE A 8 -7.84 -22.63 21.01
N ARG A 9 -8.23 -23.86 20.68
CA ARG A 9 -7.28 -24.90 20.29
C ARG A 9 -6.81 -24.64 18.86
N CYS A 10 -5.53 -24.88 18.60
CA CYS A 10 -4.94 -24.85 17.28
C CYS A 10 -3.72 -25.77 17.26
N SER A 11 -3.39 -26.29 16.08
CA SER A 11 -2.14 -26.99 15.81
C SER A 11 -0.94 -26.05 15.89
N LEU A 12 0.25 -26.64 15.98
CA LEU A 12 1.51 -25.90 16.01
C LEU A 12 1.71 -25.08 14.71
N PHE A 13 1.27 -25.60 13.57
CA PHE A 13 1.34 -24.91 12.28
C PHE A 13 0.36 -23.75 12.19
N GLU A 14 -0.90 -23.94 12.60
CA GLU A 14 -1.89 -22.86 12.63
C GLU A 14 -1.44 -21.70 13.52
N LYS A 15 -0.88 -22.00 14.69
CA LYS A 15 -0.32 -20.99 15.59
C LYS A 15 0.81 -20.18 14.95
N LYS A 16 1.71 -20.83 14.20
CA LYS A 16 2.78 -20.16 13.44
C LYS A 16 2.19 -19.30 12.32
N LEU A 17 1.23 -19.84 11.58
CA LEU A 17 0.59 -19.15 10.45
C LEU A 17 -0.14 -17.87 10.90
N LEU A 18 -0.92 -17.94 11.98
CA LEU A 18 -1.59 -16.77 12.57
C LEU A 18 -0.59 -15.68 12.97
N ARG A 19 0.57 -16.07 13.50
CA ARG A 19 1.65 -15.15 13.87
C ARG A 19 2.26 -14.47 12.64
N ILE A 20 2.45 -15.20 11.55
CA ILE A 20 2.95 -14.65 10.27
C ILE A 20 1.93 -13.67 9.70
N LYS A 21 0.65 -14.05 9.61
CA LYS A 21 -0.42 -13.19 9.07
C LYS A 21 -0.61 -11.91 9.91
N ALA A 22 -0.55 -12.03 11.24
CA ALA A 22 -0.58 -10.87 12.14
C ALA A 22 0.61 -9.92 11.88
N LYS A 23 1.83 -10.48 11.75
CA LYS A 23 3.04 -9.70 11.44
C LYS A 23 2.94 -8.97 10.11
N LYS A 24 2.46 -9.64 9.05
CA LYS A 24 2.24 -9.04 7.72
C LYS A 24 1.23 -7.89 7.76
N SER A 25 0.23 -7.99 8.62
CA SER A 25 -0.78 -6.94 8.83
C SER A 25 -0.30 -5.84 9.81
N GLY A 26 0.88 -6.02 10.44
CA GLY A 26 1.40 -5.15 11.49
C GLY A 26 0.51 -5.06 12.74
N LEU A 27 -0.20 -6.15 13.05
CA LEU A 27 -1.08 -6.28 14.20
C LEU A 27 -0.46 -7.23 15.23
N SER A 28 -0.83 -7.07 16.49
CA SER A 28 -0.58 -8.13 17.48
C SER A 28 -1.41 -9.37 17.14
N LEU A 29 -0.97 -10.55 17.57
CA LEU A 29 -1.70 -11.81 17.33
C LEU A 29 -3.15 -11.74 17.85
N SER A 30 -3.34 -11.23 19.07
CA SER A 30 -4.66 -11.08 19.69
C SER A 30 -5.56 -10.08 18.96
N GLU A 31 -4.96 -9.05 18.36
CA GLU A 31 -5.69 -8.10 17.54
C GLU A 31 -6.08 -8.68 16.19
N TYR A 32 -5.14 -9.33 15.51
CA TYR A 32 -5.39 -10.01 14.25
C TYR A 32 -6.53 -11.02 14.37
N CYS A 33 -6.48 -11.92 15.36
CA CYS A 33 -7.51 -12.93 15.57
C CYS A 33 -8.88 -12.31 15.90
N ARG A 34 -8.90 -11.24 16.71
CA ARG A 34 -10.15 -10.55 17.06
C ARG A 34 -10.76 -9.87 15.83
N ARG A 35 -9.97 -9.12 15.07
CA ARG A 35 -10.43 -8.44 13.83
C ARG A 35 -10.95 -9.47 12.83
N ALA A 36 -10.21 -10.56 12.64
CA ALA A 36 -10.61 -11.65 11.75
C ALA A 36 -11.94 -12.29 12.18
N ALA A 37 -12.12 -12.55 13.49
CA ALA A 37 -13.35 -13.13 14.02
C ALA A 37 -14.56 -12.19 13.94
N LEU A 38 -14.33 -10.87 13.99
CA LEU A 38 -15.38 -9.85 13.86
C LEU A 38 -15.68 -9.46 12.40
N GLY A 39 -14.98 -10.06 11.43
CA GLY A 39 -15.16 -9.74 10.00
C GLY A 39 -14.55 -8.39 9.58
N ASP A 40 -13.68 -7.80 10.41
CA ASP A 40 -12.99 -6.56 10.05
C ASP A 40 -12.06 -6.79 8.85
N LYS A 41 -11.98 -5.81 7.94
CA LYS A 41 -11.03 -5.85 6.82
C LYS A 41 -9.59 -5.74 7.36
N ILE A 42 -8.80 -6.79 7.18
CA ILE A 42 -7.38 -6.81 7.52
C ILE A 42 -6.56 -6.54 6.26
N ILE A 43 -5.85 -5.43 6.23
CA ILE A 43 -5.00 -5.03 5.10
C ILE A 43 -3.55 -5.40 5.44
N GLU A 44 -2.90 -6.17 4.56
CA GLU A 44 -1.46 -6.43 4.69
C GLU A 44 -0.68 -5.14 4.46
N ARG A 45 0.38 -4.92 5.26
CA ARG A 45 1.27 -3.79 5.04
C ARG A 45 2.06 -4.01 3.76
N LEU A 46 2.34 -2.91 3.07
CA LEU A 46 3.28 -2.92 1.95
C LEU A 46 4.65 -3.41 2.44
N THR A 47 5.29 -4.24 1.62
CA THR A 47 6.69 -4.63 1.83
C THR A 47 7.60 -3.43 1.60
N GLU A 48 8.85 -3.51 2.09
CA GLU A 48 9.86 -2.48 1.87
C GLU A 48 10.10 -2.25 0.36
N GLU A 49 10.18 -3.33 -0.41
CA GLU A 49 10.27 -3.29 -1.88
C GLU A 49 9.09 -2.54 -2.52
N GLN A 50 7.86 -2.82 -2.08
CA GLN A 50 6.67 -2.12 -2.56
C GLN A 50 6.68 -0.64 -2.20
N ILE A 51 7.15 -0.30 -1.00
CA ILE A 51 7.31 1.10 -0.55
C ILE A 51 8.33 1.82 -1.44
N ASP A 52 9.43 1.18 -1.80
CA ASP A 52 10.47 1.82 -2.61
C ASP A 52 10.03 2.01 -4.07
N ILE A 53 9.34 1.03 -4.65
CA ILE A 53 8.67 1.20 -5.95
C ILE A 53 7.68 2.37 -5.89
N TYR A 54 6.93 2.51 -4.80
CA TYR A 54 5.97 3.59 -4.64
C TYR A 54 6.65 4.97 -4.58
N LYS A 55 7.76 5.10 -3.83
CA LYS A 55 8.58 6.33 -3.81
C LYS A 55 9.11 6.65 -5.20
N MET A 56 9.55 5.64 -5.95
CA MET A 56 10.03 5.81 -7.32
C MET A 56 8.92 6.35 -8.24
N LEU A 57 7.71 5.82 -8.16
CA LEU A 57 6.56 6.30 -8.93
C LEU A 57 6.22 7.77 -8.63
N ILE A 58 6.28 8.19 -7.36
CA ILE A 58 6.10 9.61 -6.98
C ILE A 58 7.16 10.49 -7.65
N LYS A 59 8.42 10.05 -7.62
CA LYS A 59 9.53 10.75 -8.28
C LYS A 59 9.29 10.86 -9.79
N TYR A 60 8.86 9.77 -10.43
CA TYR A 60 8.58 9.77 -11.86
C TYR A 60 7.43 10.68 -12.25
N ALA A 61 6.31 10.67 -11.53
CA ALA A 61 5.20 11.60 -11.77
C ALA A 61 5.65 13.07 -11.67
N THR A 62 6.61 13.37 -10.81
CA THR A 62 7.19 14.72 -10.68
C THR A 62 8.09 15.03 -11.87
N ASN A 63 9.00 14.10 -12.21
CA ASN A 63 9.90 14.26 -13.34
C ASN A 63 9.15 14.46 -14.67
N PHE A 64 8.13 13.64 -14.96
CA PHE A 64 7.32 13.79 -16.17
C PHE A 64 6.58 15.12 -16.23
N LYS A 65 6.09 15.64 -15.09
CA LYS A 65 5.52 17.00 -15.03
C LYS A 65 6.55 18.07 -15.36
N LEU A 66 7.78 17.94 -14.86
CA LEU A 66 8.87 18.88 -15.17
C LEU A 66 9.26 18.84 -16.65
N VAL A 67 9.31 17.65 -17.25
CA VAL A 67 9.53 17.48 -18.70
C VAL A 67 8.40 18.15 -19.48
N GLY A 68 7.14 17.92 -19.10
CA GLY A 68 5.99 18.57 -19.76
C GLY A 68 6.07 20.10 -19.70
N ASN A 69 6.46 20.65 -18.55
CA ASN A 69 6.68 22.09 -18.40
C ASN A 69 7.81 22.60 -19.31
N MET A 70 8.92 21.87 -19.42
CA MET A 70 10.09 22.24 -20.22
C MET A 70 9.75 22.30 -21.73
N PHE A 71 8.95 21.36 -22.21
CA PHE A 71 8.60 21.26 -23.63
C PHE A 71 7.31 22.00 -24.00
N ARG A 72 6.58 22.61 -23.05
CA ARG A 72 5.27 23.26 -23.27
C ARG A 72 5.21 24.18 -24.50
N LYS A 73 6.25 24.99 -24.76
CA LYS A 73 6.31 25.90 -25.91
C LYS A 73 7.07 25.33 -27.12
N ARG A 74 7.93 24.32 -26.91
CA ARG A 74 8.84 23.78 -27.94
C ARG A 74 8.24 22.58 -28.67
N ASN A 75 7.53 21.72 -27.94
CA ASN A 75 6.82 20.56 -28.48
C ASN A 75 5.56 20.32 -27.63
N PRO A 76 4.43 20.97 -27.99
CA PRO A 76 3.18 20.86 -27.24
C PRO A 76 2.63 19.43 -27.14
N ARG A 77 2.79 18.63 -28.20
CA ARG A 77 2.34 17.23 -28.22
C ARG A 77 3.09 16.37 -27.21
N LEU A 78 4.42 16.46 -27.19
CA LEU A 78 5.22 15.76 -26.18
C LEU A 78 4.84 16.22 -24.77
N ALA A 79 4.63 17.53 -24.58
CA ALA A 79 4.24 18.08 -23.29
C ALA A 79 2.89 17.54 -22.79
N GLU A 80 1.92 17.37 -23.68
CA GLU A 80 0.63 16.76 -23.37
C GLU A 80 0.79 15.28 -23.00
N GLU A 81 1.49 14.49 -23.82
CA GLU A 81 1.69 13.05 -23.59
C GLU A 81 2.38 12.77 -22.24
N VAL A 82 3.44 13.49 -21.90
CA VAL A 82 4.14 13.29 -20.60
C VAL A 82 3.36 13.82 -19.41
N THR A 83 2.54 14.87 -19.60
CA THR A 83 1.67 15.39 -18.53
C THR A 83 0.56 14.40 -18.24
N LYS A 84 -0.06 13.81 -19.28
CA LYS A 84 -1.05 12.74 -19.16
C LYS A 84 -0.49 11.53 -18.42
N LEU A 85 0.71 11.07 -18.79
CA LEU A 85 1.38 9.97 -18.08
C LEU A 85 1.62 10.31 -16.59
N ALA A 86 2.02 11.56 -16.28
CA ALA A 86 2.18 12.00 -14.90
C ALA A 86 0.88 11.99 -14.10
N GLU A 87 -0.26 12.24 -14.74
CA GLU A 87 -1.59 12.19 -14.14
C GLU A 87 -2.05 10.75 -13.91
N GLU A 88 -1.88 9.86 -14.90
CA GLU A 88 -2.17 8.42 -14.77
C GLU A 88 -1.40 7.79 -13.61
N ILE A 89 -0.11 8.13 -13.45
CA ILE A 89 0.68 7.68 -12.30
C ILE A 89 0.09 8.20 -10.99
N ARG A 90 -0.29 9.49 -10.91
CA ARG A 90 -0.90 10.04 -9.70
C ARG A 90 -2.22 9.38 -9.35
N ASP A 91 -3.04 9.07 -10.34
CA ASP A 91 -4.34 8.42 -10.12
C ASP A 91 -4.16 6.98 -9.64
N HIS A 92 -3.19 6.25 -10.20
CA HIS A 92 -2.81 4.94 -9.66
C HIS A 92 -2.36 5.03 -8.19
N LEU A 93 -1.55 6.04 -7.83
CA LEU A 93 -1.11 6.26 -6.45
C LEU A 93 -2.27 6.59 -5.49
N LYS A 94 -3.37 7.21 -5.96
CA LYS A 94 -4.56 7.51 -5.14
C LYS A 94 -5.31 6.25 -4.71
N ASN A 95 -5.24 5.16 -5.47
CA ASN A 95 -5.94 3.91 -5.13
C ASN A 95 -5.47 3.29 -3.81
N PHE A 96 -4.28 3.67 -3.32
CA PHE A 96 -3.72 3.18 -2.06
C PHE A 96 -4.12 4.01 -0.82
N LYS A 97 -4.90 5.09 -0.99
CA LYS A 97 -5.42 5.92 0.12
C LYS A 97 -6.76 5.46 0.70
N LYS A 98 -7.36 4.36 0.18
CA LYS A 98 -8.67 3.83 0.59
C LYS A 98 -8.58 2.60 1.49
#